data_AF-Q21MV7-F1
#
_entry.id   AF-Q21MV7-F1
#
_cell.length_a   1.000
_cell.length_b   1.000
_cell.length_c   1.000
_cell.angle_alpha   90.00
_cell.angle_beta   90.00
_cell.angle_gamma   90.00
#
_symmetry.space_group_name_H-M   'P 1'
#
loop_
_entity.id
_entity.type
_entity.pdbx_description
1 polymer ?
#
loop_
_entity_poly.entity_id
_entity_poly.type
_entity_poly.pdbx_seq_one_letter_code
_entity_poly.pdbx_strand_id
1 'polypeptide(L)'
;MSNGTNHVGSQLKKEFPAKYQNHESSDCITMVIWVLQHAFKERGLHDVAKKIGTLGYKGTELARYLINTHNWNGVYYNPDVNHPSDGKGEHNASYYNQVKRNCTYSVGKVPTSHKLINYRPSPNKVTSYLPLTEKVTIDYNKFKLIPFGVGLPKGGTHCWLYSYGKVFESHWDREFSNGLYTSIPLNQFPWLSGVIITPPNSKSLLNIAEVKCA
;
A
#
# COMPACT_ATOMS: atom_id res chain seq x y z
N MET A 1 9.16 2.33 23.40
CA MET A 1 8.02 1.62 22.79
C MET A 1 7.43 0.73 23.88
N SER A 2 6.18 0.96 24.29
CA SER A 2 5.48 0.07 25.22
C SER A 2 5.39 -1.34 24.62
N ASN A 3 5.51 -2.37 25.45
CA ASN A 3 5.36 -3.76 25.04
C ASN A 3 4.09 -3.92 24.17
N GLY A 4 4.23 -4.49 22.97
CA GLY A 4 3.17 -4.58 21.96
C GLY A 4 1.92 -5.36 22.39
N THR A 5 1.86 -5.87 23.62
CA THR A 5 0.76 -6.66 24.19
C THR A 5 -0.49 -5.85 24.50
N ASN A 6 -0.44 -4.52 24.49
CA ASN A 6 -1.58 -3.67 24.88
C ASN A 6 -2.49 -3.25 23.71
N HIS A 7 -2.29 -3.78 22.50
CA HIS A 7 -3.12 -3.43 21.35
C HIS A 7 -4.15 -4.51 21.03
N VAL A 8 -5.29 -4.11 20.49
CA VAL A 8 -6.34 -4.98 19.96
C VAL A 8 -6.90 -4.39 18.67
N GLY A 9 -7.42 -5.25 17.79
CA GLY A 9 -8.16 -4.83 16.61
C GLY A 9 -9.33 -3.89 16.96
N SER A 10 -9.49 -2.83 16.17
CA SER A 10 -10.50 -1.79 16.41
C SER A 10 -11.93 -2.31 16.43
N GLN A 11 -12.25 -3.31 15.60
CA GLN A 11 -13.57 -3.95 15.57
C GLN A 11 -13.81 -4.77 16.84
N LEU A 12 -12.82 -5.53 17.33
CA LEU A 12 -12.95 -6.28 18.58
C LEU A 12 -13.13 -5.37 19.78
N LYS A 13 -12.42 -4.22 19.84
CA LYS A 13 -12.61 -3.25 20.93
C LYS A 13 -14.02 -2.66 20.91
N LYS A 14 -14.56 -2.38 19.72
CA LYS A 14 -15.93 -1.88 19.55
C LYS A 14 -16.98 -2.92 19.97
N GLU A 15 -16.75 -4.19 19.64
CA GLU A 15 -17.66 -5.29 19.95
C GLU A 15 -17.63 -5.71 21.42
N PHE A 16 -16.44 -5.72 22.05
CA PHE A 16 -16.24 -6.13 23.43
C PHE A 16 -15.54 -5.05 24.28
N PRO A 17 -16.16 -3.87 24.48
CA PRO A 17 -15.49 -2.72 25.10
C PRO A 17 -15.06 -2.95 26.55
N ALA A 18 -15.84 -3.71 27.34
CA ALA A 18 -15.48 -4.04 28.72
C ALA A 18 -14.24 -4.95 28.80
N LYS A 19 -14.13 -5.94 27.91
CA LYS A 19 -12.98 -6.86 27.84
C LYS A 19 -11.69 -6.10 27.48
N TYR A 20 -11.79 -5.13 26.57
CA TYR A 20 -10.64 -4.42 26.02
C TYR A 20 -10.51 -2.97 26.49
N GLN A 21 -11.12 -2.60 27.61
CA GLN A 21 -11.13 -1.21 28.11
C GLN A 21 -9.72 -0.60 28.24
N ASN A 22 -8.74 -1.42 28.66
CA ASN A 22 -7.35 -1.01 28.86
C ASN A 22 -6.43 -1.27 27.65
N HIS A 23 -6.99 -1.70 26.51
CA HIS A 23 -6.20 -1.94 25.29
C HIS A 23 -6.32 -0.76 24.33
N GLU A 24 -5.26 -0.41 23.62
CA GLU A 24 -5.32 0.54 22.52
C GLU A 24 -5.91 -0.11 21.27
N SER A 25 -6.74 0.62 20.55
CA SER A 25 -7.35 0.17 19.30
C SER A 25 -6.36 0.35 18.15
N SER A 26 -6.18 -0.70 17.33
CA SER A 26 -5.34 -0.67 16.13
C SER A 26 -6.11 -1.22 14.93
N ASP A 27 -5.81 -0.68 13.76
CA ASP A 27 -6.22 -1.20 12.46
C ASP A 27 -5.17 -0.84 11.40
N CYS A 28 -5.42 -1.27 10.17
CA CYS A 28 -4.52 -1.13 9.04
C CYS A 28 -4.13 0.33 8.76
N ILE A 29 -5.05 1.26 8.96
CA ILE A 29 -4.85 2.71 8.78
C ILE A 29 -4.08 3.30 9.97
N THR A 30 -4.52 2.96 11.18
CA THR A 30 -3.94 3.45 12.44
C THR A 30 -2.46 3.12 12.54
N MET A 31 -2.08 1.89 12.19
CA MET A 31 -0.68 1.46 12.18
C MET A 31 0.18 2.30 11.22
N VAL A 32 -0.32 2.58 10.01
CA VAL A 32 0.39 3.41 9.02
C VAL A 32 0.60 4.83 9.55
N ILE A 33 -0.44 5.42 10.14
CA ILE A 33 -0.36 6.76 10.73
C ILE A 33 0.69 6.79 11.83
N TRP A 34 0.66 5.85 12.78
CA TRP A 34 1.61 5.83 13.89
C TRP A 34 3.06 5.74 13.42
N VAL A 35 3.35 4.84 12.48
CA VAL A 35 4.71 4.67 11.95
C VAL A 35 5.17 5.93 11.21
N LEU A 36 4.33 6.52 10.36
CA LEU A 36 4.68 7.76 9.68
C LEU A 36 4.85 8.92 10.67
N GLN A 37 3.94 9.10 11.62
CA GLN A 37 4.04 10.14 12.63
C GLN A 37 5.33 10.03 13.43
N HIS A 38 5.68 8.81 13.87
CA HIS A 38 6.93 8.56 14.55
C HIS A 38 8.12 8.91 13.65
N ALA A 39 8.18 8.37 12.43
CA ALA A 39 9.28 8.64 11.51
C ALA A 39 9.48 10.13 11.19
N PHE A 40 8.41 10.90 11.01
CA PHE A 40 8.51 12.34 10.77
C PHE A 40 8.91 13.11 12.03
N LYS A 41 8.45 12.71 13.23
CA LYS A 41 8.88 13.31 14.50
C LYS A 41 10.37 13.10 14.76
N GLU A 42 10.88 11.89 14.53
CA GLU A 42 12.32 11.58 14.68
C GLU A 42 13.21 12.44 13.75
N ARG A 43 12.62 13.00 12.68
CA ARG A 43 13.30 13.92 11.76
C ARG A 43 13.07 15.41 12.09
N GLY A 44 12.45 15.72 13.22
CA GLY A 44 12.09 17.10 13.61
C GLY A 44 10.93 17.70 12.81
N LEU A 45 10.22 16.90 12.01
CA LEU A 45 9.11 17.36 11.15
C LEU A 45 7.76 17.22 11.88
N HIS A 46 7.64 17.89 13.03
CA HIS A 46 6.48 17.76 13.92
C HIS A 46 5.15 18.20 13.28
N ASP A 47 5.14 19.26 12.48
CA ASP A 47 3.94 19.74 11.79
C ASP A 47 3.45 18.73 10.73
N VAL A 48 4.38 18.06 10.06
CA VAL A 48 4.06 16.99 9.10
C VAL A 48 3.45 15.80 9.82
N ALA A 49 4.04 15.38 10.94
CA ALA A 49 3.47 14.32 11.77
C ALA A 49 2.07 14.67 12.29
N LYS A 50 1.85 15.92 12.73
CA LYS A 50 0.53 16.41 13.13
C LYS A 50 -0.45 16.32 11.96
N LYS A 51 -0.06 16.81 10.77
CA LYS A 51 -0.90 16.77 9.57
C LYS A 51 -1.27 15.35 9.16
N ILE A 52 -0.32 14.41 9.18
CA ILE A 52 -0.56 12.99 8.88
C ILE A 52 -1.65 12.41 9.79
N GLY A 53 -1.64 12.75 11.08
CA GLY A 53 -2.68 12.33 12.02
C GLY A 53 -4.09 12.79 11.63
N THR A 54 -4.22 13.94 10.96
CA THR A 54 -5.52 14.47 10.50
C THR A 54 -6.01 13.87 9.18
N LEU A 55 -5.10 13.31 8.36
CA LEU A 55 -5.41 12.73 7.05
C LEU A 55 -5.78 11.25 7.14
N GLY A 56 -5.56 10.64 8.31
CA GLY A 56 -5.57 9.22 8.54
C GLY A 56 -6.79 8.47 8.03
N TYR A 57 -7.98 9.04 8.15
CA TYR A 57 -9.23 8.37 7.82
C TYR A 57 -9.42 8.09 6.32
N LYS A 58 -8.56 8.64 5.45
CA LYS A 58 -8.64 8.44 4.00
C LYS A 58 -7.24 8.23 3.42
N GLY A 59 -6.89 6.98 3.15
CA GLY A 59 -5.58 6.64 2.63
C GLY A 59 -5.21 7.41 1.35
N THR A 60 -6.16 7.66 0.45
CA THR A 60 -5.89 8.43 -0.78
C THR A 60 -5.54 9.90 -0.54
N GLU A 61 -6.03 10.52 0.54
CA GLU A 61 -5.63 11.87 0.93
C GLU A 61 -4.22 11.86 1.52
N LEU A 62 -3.90 10.90 2.38
CA LEU A 62 -2.54 10.69 2.90
C LEU A 62 -1.53 10.46 1.77
N ALA A 63 -1.85 9.59 0.81
CA ALA A 63 -0.99 9.28 -0.32
C ALA A 63 -0.70 10.53 -1.18
N ARG A 64 -1.73 11.31 -1.51
CA ARG A 64 -1.57 12.56 -2.26
C ARG A 64 -0.74 13.58 -1.50
N TYR A 65 -0.92 13.69 -0.18
CA TYR A 65 -0.11 14.58 0.64
C TYR A 65 1.38 14.18 0.63
N LEU A 66 1.69 12.90 0.81
CA LEU A 66 3.08 12.40 0.75
C LEU A 66 3.71 12.63 -0.64
N ILE A 67 2.96 12.37 -1.71
CA ILE A 67 3.46 12.54 -3.08
C ILE A 67 3.65 14.02 -3.42
N ASN A 68 2.60 14.83 -3.27
CA ASN A 68 2.58 16.20 -3.78
C ASN A 68 3.34 17.19 -2.88
N THR A 69 3.38 16.95 -1.57
CA THR A 69 4.03 17.87 -0.62
C THR A 69 5.42 17.40 -0.22
N HIS A 70 5.67 16.09 -0.18
CA HIS A 70 6.96 15.54 0.26
C HIS A 70 7.74 14.84 -0.86
N ASN A 71 7.28 14.95 -2.11
CA ASN A 71 7.93 14.38 -3.30
C ASN A 71 8.15 12.86 -3.21
N TRP A 72 7.25 12.15 -2.51
CA TRP A 72 7.27 10.69 -2.50
C TRP A 72 6.82 10.16 -3.86
N ASN A 73 7.22 8.94 -4.20
CA ASN A 73 6.90 8.32 -5.48
C ASN A 73 5.69 7.41 -5.33
N GLY A 74 4.65 7.61 -6.14
CA GLY A 74 3.56 6.64 -6.29
C GLY A 74 3.92 5.54 -7.28
N VAL A 75 3.92 4.29 -6.83
CA VAL A 75 4.18 3.09 -7.64
C VAL A 75 2.91 2.26 -7.73
N TYR A 76 2.26 2.22 -8.89
CA TYR A 76 1.15 1.29 -9.10
C TYR A 76 1.66 -0.14 -9.07
N TYR A 77 0.98 -1.05 -8.36
CA TYR A 77 1.33 -2.46 -8.38
C TYR A 77 0.15 -3.32 -8.83
N ASN A 78 0.44 -4.36 -9.62
CA ASN A 78 -0.50 -5.41 -9.99
C ASN A 78 0.27 -6.69 -10.39
N PRO A 79 0.08 -7.83 -9.70
CA PRO A 79 0.86 -9.04 -9.96
C PRO A 79 0.64 -9.62 -11.36
N ASP A 80 -0.56 -9.44 -11.94
CA ASP A 80 -0.93 -9.86 -13.29
C ASP A 80 -2.12 -9.01 -13.77
N VAL A 81 -1.82 -8.01 -14.60
CA VAL A 81 -2.83 -7.04 -15.07
C VAL A 81 -3.87 -7.68 -15.99
N ASN A 82 -3.48 -8.71 -16.73
CA ASN A 82 -4.32 -9.35 -17.74
C ASN A 82 -5.08 -10.56 -17.19
N HIS A 83 -4.51 -11.24 -16.18
CA HIS A 83 -5.09 -12.44 -15.57
C HIS A 83 -5.05 -12.33 -14.04
N PRO A 84 -5.88 -11.47 -13.43
CA PRO A 84 -5.96 -11.41 -11.98
C PRO A 84 -6.35 -12.80 -11.43
N SER A 85 -5.68 -13.24 -10.38
CA SER A 85 -5.83 -14.62 -9.85
C SER A 85 -7.21 -14.93 -9.31
N ASP A 86 -8.03 -13.91 -9.04
CA ASP A 86 -9.42 -14.05 -8.59
C ASP A 86 -10.44 -13.91 -9.74
N GLY A 87 -9.97 -13.74 -10.99
CA GLY A 87 -10.79 -13.59 -12.18
C GLY A 87 -11.58 -12.27 -12.27
N LYS A 88 -11.38 -11.31 -11.35
CA LYS A 88 -12.18 -10.09 -11.30
C LYS A 88 -11.62 -8.99 -12.20
N GLY A 89 -12.47 -8.47 -13.09
CA GLY A 89 -12.12 -7.40 -14.02
C GLY A 89 -11.78 -6.05 -13.38
N GLU A 90 -12.10 -5.82 -12.09
CA GLU A 90 -11.77 -4.58 -11.36
C GLU A 90 -10.27 -4.26 -11.40
N HIS A 91 -9.42 -5.28 -11.22
CA HIS A 91 -7.98 -5.11 -11.18
C HIS A 91 -7.43 -4.65 -12.53
N ASN A 92 -7.95 -5.23 -13.62
CA ASN A 92 -7.66 -4.83 -14.98
C ASN A 92 -8.15 -3.39 -15.25
N ALA A 93 -9.38 -3.06 -14.86
CA ALA A 93 -9.95 -1.73 -15.04
C ALA A 93 -9.12 -0.64 -14.32
N SER A 94 -8.62 -0.92 -13.11
CA SER A 94 -7.74 0.01 -12.38
C SER A 94 -6.48 0.38 -13.16
N TYR A 95 -5.96 -0.55 -13.96
CA TYR A 95 -4.80 -0.30 -14.81
C TYR A 95 -5.18 0.43 -16.10
N TYR A 96 -6.03 -0.17 -16.92
CA TYR A 96 -6.30 0.30 -18.28
C TYR A 96 -7.10 1.59 -18.34
N ASN A 97 -7.97 1.84 -17.36
CA ASN A 97 -8.83 3.03 -17.35
C ASN A 97 -8.24 4.20 -16.56
N GLN A 98 -7.33 3.93 -15.62
CA GLN A 98 -6.78 4.97 -14.74
C GLN A 98 -5.28 5.11 -14.90
N VAL A 99 -4.49 4.09 -14.56
CA VAL A 99 -3.03 4.23 -14.50
C VAL A 99 -2.43 4.45 -15.88
N LYS A 100 -2.88 3.69 -16.89
CA LYS A 100 -2.34 3.77 -18.26
C LYS A 100 -2.72 5.08 -18.96
N ARG A 101 -3.92 5.60 -18.71
CA ARG A 101 -4.46 6.80 -19.37
C ARG A 101 -4.14 8.08 -18.61
N ASN A 102 -4.27 8.06 -17.29
CA ASN A 102 -4.33 9.28 -16.48
C ASN A 102 -3.18 9.43 -15.48
N CYS A 103 -2.30 8.44 -15.37
CA CYS A 103 -1.18 8.44 -14.41
C CYS A 103 -1.68 8.54 -12.97
N THR A 104 -2.87 8.01 -12.71
CA THR A 104 -3.49 8.02 -11.40
C THR A 104 -4.10 6.67 -11.08
N TYR A 105 -4.23 6.38 -9.78
CA TYR A 105 -4.96 5.23 -9.27
C TYR A 105 -6.26 5.66 -8.58
N SER A 106 -7.33 4.91 -8.86
CA SER A 106 -8.68 5.03 -8.27
C SER A 106 -9.38 6.38 -8.50
N VAL A 107 -10.63 6.48 -8.04
CA VAL A 107 -11.39 7.75 -7.95
C VAL A 107 -10.69 8.80 -7.09
N GLY A 108 -9.84 8.39 -6.15
CA GLY A 108 -9.04 9.30 -5.33
C GLY A 108 -7.91 10.02 -6.09
N LYS A 109 -7.69 9.69 -7.37
CA LYS A 109 -6.68 10.28 -8.26
C LYS A 109 -5.29 10.35 -7.61
N VAL A 110 -4.87 9.27 -6.96
CA VAL A 110 -3.52 9.19 -6.37
C VAL A 110 -2.51 9.12 -7.52
N PRO A 111 -1.54 10.06 -7.63
CA PRO A 111 -0.59 10.05 -8.74
C PRO A 111 0.29 8.79 -8.74
N THR A 112 0.57 8.28 -9.93
CA THR A 112 1.44 7.13 -10.15
C THR A 112 2.52 7.51 -11.15
N SER A 113 3.78 7.47 -10.70
CA SER A 113 4.97 7.82 -11.48
C SER A 113 5.68 6.58 -12.02
N HIS A 114 5.44 5.40 -11.43
CA HIS A 114 6.04 4.13 -11.82
C HIS A 114 5.01 2.99 -11.77
N LYS A 115 5.30 1.86 -12.43
CA LYS A 115 4.50 0.62 -12.38
C LYS A 115 5.35 -0.59 -11.99
N LEU A 116 4.85 -1.39 -11.07
CA LEU A 116 5.29 -2.74 -10.74
C LEU A 116 4.19 -3.71 -11.18
N ILE A 117 4.23 -4.12 -12.44
CA ILE A 117 3.19 -4.95 -13.05
C ILE A 117 3.74 -6.30 -13.49
N ASN A 118 2.88 -7.31 -13.54
CA ASN A 118 3.18 -8.64 -14.09
C ASN A 118 4.36 -9.36 -13.40
N TYR A 119 4.56 -9.09 -12.11
CA TYR A 119 5.65 -9.68 -11.31
C TYR A 119 5.29 -11.02 -10.66
N ARG A 120 4.02 -11.43 -10.73
CA ARG A 120 3.52 -12.75 -10.32
C ARG A 120 2.39 -13.16 -11.28
N PRO A 121 2.75 -13.61 -12.49
CA PRO A 121 1.76 -14.09 -13.46
C PRO A 121 0.92 -15.22 -12.89
N SER A 122 -0.38 -15.21 -13.18
CA SER A 122 -1.26 -16.31 -12.81
C SER A 122 -0.91 -17.56 -13.61
N PRO A 123 -0.93 -18.77 -13.00
CA PRO A 123 -0.63 -20.02 -13.70
C PRO A 123 -1.66 -20.32 -14.82
N ASN A 124 -2.89 -19.84 -14.65
CA ASN A 124 -3.97 -20.02 -15.61
C ASN A 124 -3.92 -18.91 -16.66
N LYS A 125 -3.28 -19.18 -17.80
CA LYS A 125 -3.42 -18.36 -19.01
C LYS A 125 -4.86 -18.47 -19.50
N VAL A 126 -5.73 -17.56 -19.08
CA VAL A 126 -7.07 -17.45 -19.68
C VAL A 126 -6.84 -16.94 -21.12
N THR A 127 -7.23 -17.74 -22.10
CA THR A 127 -6.93 -17.60 -23.53
C THR A 127 -7.48 -16.33 -24.22
N SER A 128 -8.06 -15.38 -23.48
CA SER A 128 -8.80 -14.25 -24.02
C SER A 128 -8.28 -12.84 -23.67
N TYR A 129 -7.14 -12.71 -22.99
CA TYR A 129 -6.56 -11.39 -22.70
C TYR A 129 -5.24 -11.15 -23.41
N LEU A 130 -5.06 -9.91 -23.87
CA LEU A 130 -4.00 -9.44 -24.76
C LEU A 130 -2.61 -9.97 -24.36
N PRO A 131 -1.74 -10.29 -25.34
CA PRO A 131 -0.36 -10.67 -25.05
C PRO A 131 0.32 -9.63 -24.15
N LEU A 132 1.23 -10.09 -23.28
CA LEU A 132 2.09 -9.28 -22.40
C LEU A 132 3.01 -8.38 -23.23
N THR A 133 2.47 -7.34 -23.86
CA THR A 133 3.22 -6.41 -24.71
C THR A 133 3.82 -5.25 -23.92
N GLU A 134 3.34 -5.02 -22.70
CA GLU A 134 3.88 -4.00 -21.81
C GLU A 134 5.09 -4.53 -21.04
N LYS A 135 6.25 -3.91 -21.32
CA LYS A 135 7.47 -4.12 -20.55
C LYS A 135 7.22 -3.71 -19.10
N VAL A 136 7.51 -4.62 -18.19
CA VAL A 136 7.58 -4.35 -16.74
C VAL A 136 8.52 -3.14 -16.55
N THR A 137 7.99 -2.03 -16.02
CA THR A 137 8.82 -0.83 -15.82
C THR A 137 9.75 -0.96 -14.62
N ILE A 138 9.37 -1.71 -13.57
CA ILE A 138 10.24 -1.95 -12.41
C ILE A 138 10.53 -3.44 -12.22
N ASP A 139 11.81 -3.81 -12.18
CA ASP A 139 12.25 -5.14 -11.76
C ASP A 139 11.85 -5.42 -10.30
N TYR A 140 11.05 -6.46 -10.08
CA TYR A 140 10.61 -6.87 -8.74
C TYR A 140 11.79 -7.14 -7.78
N ASN A 141 12.90 -7.69 -8.28
CA ASN A 141 14.08 -7.94 -7.45
C ASN A 141 14.72 -6.66 -6.94
N LYS A 142 14.73 -5.60 -7.74
CA LYS A 142 15.17 -4.26 -7.31
C LYS A 142 14.15 -3.61 -6.41
N PHE A 143 12.86 -3.73 -6.73
CA PHE A 143 11.79 -3.17 -5.91
C PHE A 143 11.83 -3.69 -4.48
N LYS A 144 12.10 -4.99 -4.28
CA LYS A 144 12.29 -5.62 -2.96
C LYS A 144 13.40 -4.98 -2.11
N LEU A 145 14.29 -4.18 -2.69
CA LEU A 145 15.36 -3.50 -1.94
C LEU A 145 14.90 -2.15 -1.37
N ILE A 146 13.70 -1.68 -1.70
CA ILE A 146 13.16 -0.43 -1.17
C ILE A 146 12.94 -0.59 0.35
N PRO A 147 13.55 0.29 1.16
CA PRO A 147 13.56 0.12 2.61
C PRO A 147 12.20 0.38 3.26
N PHE A 148 11.40 1.26 2.67
CA PHE A 148 10.15 1.69 3.26
C PHE A 148 9.12 2.14 2.23
N GLY A 149 7.84 1.93 2.53
CA GLY A 149 6.73 2.52 1.80
C GLY A 149 5.39 2.31 2.49
N VAL A 150 4.34 2.87 1.90
CA VAL A 150 2.95 2.73 2.35
C VAL A 150 2.12 2.22 1.19
N GLY A 151 1.42 1.11 1.37
CA GLY A 151 0.56 0.53 0.35
C GLY A 151 -0.91 0.85 0.55
N LEU A 152 -1.63 1.06 -0.56
CA LEU A 152 -3.04 1.41 -0.62
C LEU A 152 -3.77 0.63 -1.72
N PRO A 153 -4.35 -0.53 -1.38
CA PRO A 153 -5.30 -1.23 -2.23
C PRO A 153 -6.71 -0.64 -2.05
N LYS A 154 -7.68 -1.15 -2.83
CA LYS A 154 -9.12 -0.86 -2.69
C LYS A 154 -9.44 0.65 -2.60
N GLY A 155 -8.79 1.46 -3.45
CA GLY A 155 -9.02 2.91 -3.45
C GLY A 155 -8.65 3.60 -2.13
N GLY A 156 -7.72 3.03 -1.36
CA GLY A 156 -7.19 3.59 -0.11
C GLY A 156 -8.10 3.44 1.11
N THR A 157 -9.09 2.56 1.05
CA THR A 157 -9.90 2.14 2.22
C THR A 157 -9.15 1.15 3.11
N HIS A 158 -8.11 0.52 2.56
CA HIS A 158 -7.19 -0.34 3.29
C HIS A 158 -5.78 0.18 3.09
N CYS A 159 -4.95 0.11 4.13
CA CYS A 159 -3.58 0.61 4.13
C CYS A 159 -2.62 -0.39 4.77
N TRP A 160 -1.36 -0.38 4.37
CA TRP A 160 -0.34 -1.25 4.97
C TRP A 160 1.04 -0.63 4.84
N LEU A 161 2.00 -1.14 5.60
CA LEU A 161 3.39 -0.73 5.52
C LEU A 161 4.17 -1.68 4.63
N TYR A 162 5.12 -1.13 3.90
CA TYR A 162 6.04 -1.87 3.06
C TYR A 162 7.45 -1.75 3.62
N SER A 163 8.20 -2.85 3.66
CA SER A 163 9.65 -2.80 3.86
C SER A 163 10.31 -4.04 3.26
N TYR A 164 11.35 -3.83 2.45
CA TYR A 164 12.19 -4.88 1.88
C TYR A 164 11.43 -6.07 1.29
N GLY A 165 10.49 -5.80 0.38
CA GLY A 165 9.70 -6.84 -0.29
C GLY A 165 8.57 -7.44 0.54
N LYS A 166 8.38 -7.01 1.79
CA LYS A 166 7.32 -7.48 2.68
C LYS A 166 6.26 -6.40 2.90
N VAL A 167 5.03 -6.88 3.04
CA VAL A 167 3.87 -6.13 3.47
C VAL A 167 3.63 -6.42 4.94
N PHE A 168 3.42 -5.38 5.72
CA PHE A 168 3.07 -5.44 7.14
C PHE A 168 1.66 -4.88 7.31
N GLU A 169 0.77 -5.68 7.89
CA GLU A 169 -0.65 -5.35 8.08
C GLU A 169 -1.04 -5.41 9.55
N SER A 170 -2.04 -4.60 9.91
CA SER A 170 -2.77 -4.72 11.16
C SER A 170 -4.20 -5.14 10.89
N HIS A 171 -4.68 -6.15 11.61
CA HIS A 171 -6.02 -6.72 11.48
C HIS A 171 -6.96 -6.13 12.52
N TRP A 172 -7.95 -5.38 12.08
CA TRP A 172 -9.01 -4.78 12.89
C TRP A 172 -9.85 -5.76 13.73
N ASP A 173 -9.81 -7.05 13.45
CA ASP A 173 -10.66 -8.10 14.03
C ASP A 173 -9.87 -9.13 14.86
N ARG A 174 -8.63 -8.83 15.26
CA ARG A 174 -7.75 -9.78 15.95
C ARG A 174 -7.16 -9.24 17.25
N GLU A 175 -6.88 -10.15 18.18
CA GLU A 175 -6.06 -9.89 19.37
C GLU A 175 -4.56 -9.94 19.01
N PHE A 176 -3.71 -9.30 19.84
CA PHE A 176 -2.26 -9.34 19.63
C PHE A 176 -1.69 -10.76 19.57
N SER A 177 -2.11 -11.62 20.51
CA SER A 177 -1.77 -13.04 20.59
C SER A 177 -2.22 -13.86 19.38
N ASN A 178 -3.18 -13.35 18.60
CA ASN A 178 -3.77 -14.03 17.46
C ASN A 178 -3.49 -13.31 16.13
N GLY A 179 -2.30 -12.72 16.01
CA GLY A 179 -1.85 -12.15 14.74
C GLY A 179 -2.53 -10.82 14.40
N LEU A 180 -2.72 -9.93 15.38
CA LEU A 180 -3.06 -8.53 15.13
C LEU A 180 -2.14 -7.90 14.09
N TYR A 181 -0.85 -8.22 14.13
CA TYR A 181 0.13 -7.78 13.15
C TYR A 181 0.66 -8.98 12.36
N THR A 182 0.73 -8.85 11.03
CA THR A 182 1.25 -9.89 10.15
C THR A 182 2.25 -9.33 9.16
N SER A 183 3.21 -10.15 8.74
CA SER A 183 4.12 -9.82 7.64
C SER A 183 4.07 -10.88 6.56
N ILE A 184 3.96 -10.46 5.31
CA ILE A 184 3.78 -11.34 4.15
C ILE A 184 4.60 -10.80 2.96
N PRO A 185 5.32 -11.64 2.20
CA PRO A 185 5.96 -11.19 0.96
C PRO A 185 4.97 -10.55 -0.02
N LEU A 186 5.36 -9.46 -0.70
CA LEU A 186 4.49 -8.75 -1.65
C LEU A 186 4.03 -9.63 -2.82
N ASN A 187 4.85 -10.60 -3.23
CA ASN A 187 4.48 -11.62 -4.23
C ASN A 187 3.61 -12.75 -3.66
N GLN A 188 3.24 -12.73 -2.39
CA GLN A 188 2.24 -13.64 -1.83
C GLN A 188 0.99 -12.88 -1.40
N PHE A 189 1.06 -11.55 -1.38
CA PHE A 189 0.00 -10.68 -0.92
C PHE A 189 -1.30 -10.82 -1.74
N PRO A 190 -2.48 -10.83 -1.07
CA PRO A 190 -3.75 -11.14 -1.74
C PRO A 190 -4.36 -9.95 -2.49
N TRP A 191 -4.06 -8.70 -2.12
CA TRP A 191 -4.60 -7.55 -2.85
C TRP A 191 -3.92 -7.41 -4.21
N LEU A 192 -4.68 -7.58 -5.29
CA LEU A 192 -4.16 -7.68 -6.65
C LEU A 192 -3.99 -6.33 -7.37
N SER A 193 -4.38 -5.22 -6.76
CA SER A 193 -4.03 -3.90 -7.30
C SER A 193 -4.03 -2.82 -6.23
N GLY A 194 -3.16 -1.83 -6.41
CA GLY A 194 -3.05 -0.69 -5.51
C GLY A 194 -1.88 0.22 -5.87
N VAL A 195 -1.54 1.11 -4.94
CA VAL A 195 -0.34 1.96 -5.04
C VAL A 195 0.54 1.78 -3.82
N ILE A 196 1.85 1.71 -4.02
CA ILE A 196 2.86 1.78 -2.98
C ILE A 196 3.53 3.16 -3.08
N ILE A 197 3.48 3.94 -2.01
CA ILE A 197 4.08 5.26 -1.93
C ILE A 197 5.42 5.11 -1.20
N THR A 198 6.50 5.47 -1.89
CA THR A 198 7.87 5.26 -1.40
C THR A 198 8.58 6.60 -1.21
N PRO A 199 9.47 6.73 -0.21
CA PRO A 199 10.20 7.97 0.02
C PRO A 199 11.06 8.39 -1.19
N PRO A 200 11.37 9.70 -1.34
CA PRO A 200 12.09 10.23 -2.50
C PRO A 200 13.46 9.60 -2.74
N ASN A 201 14.16 9.16 -1.69
CA ASN A 201 15.46 8.49 -1.82
C ASN A 201 15.39 7.07 -2.41
N SER A 202 14.18 6.54 -2.66
CA SER A 202 13.98 5.24 -3.31
C SER A 202 14.10 5.32 -4.84
N LYS A 203 14.21 6.51 -5.43
CA LYS A 203 14.23 6.73 -6.89
C LYS A 203 15.28 5.91 -7.64
N SER A 204 16.48 5.74 -7.08
CA SER A 204 17.54 4.92 -7.70
C SER A 204 17.17 3.43 -7.82
N LEU A 205 16.34 2.93 -6.92
CA LEU A 205 15.83 1.55 -6.93
C LEU A 205 14.58 1.39 -7.81
N LEU A 206 13.90 2.50 -8.12
CA LEU A 206 12.78 2.56 -9.05
C LEU A 206 13.22 2.68 -10.52
N ASN A 207 14.54 2.66 -10.78
CA ASN A 207 15.14 2.72 -12.11
C ASN A 207 14.45 1.76 -13.09
N ILE A 208 13.56 2.31 -13.92
CA ILE A 208 13.33 2.11 -15.36
C ILE A 208 11.91 2.63 -15.71
N ALA A 209 11.86 3.53 -16.71
CA ALA A 209 10.68 4.13 -17.34
C ALA A 209 9.60 4.74 -16.41
N GLU A 210 9.60 6.08 -16.33
CA GLU A 210 8.43 6.83 -15.85
C GLU A 210 7.16 6.38 -16.58
N VAL A 211 6.04 6.38 -15.86
CA VAL A 211 4.74 6.16 -16.49
C VAL A 211 4.49 7.29 -17.48
N LYS A 212 4.67 6.99 -18.78
CA LYS A 212 4.13 7.82 -19.85
C LYS A 212 2.64 7.54 -19.93
N CYS A 213 1.85 8.57 -19.67
CA CYS A 213 0.43 8.52 -19.94
C CYS A 213 0.16 8.85 -21.40
N ALA A 214 -0.85 8.16 -21.94
CA ALA A 214 -1.32 8.35 -23.29
C ALA A 214 -2.02 9.70 -23.46
#